data_AF-A0A3D4JM44-F1
#
_entry.id   AF-A0A3D4JM44-F1
#
_cell.length_a   1.000
_cell.length_b   1.000
_cell.length_c   1.000
_cell.angle_alpha   90.00
_cell.angle_beta   90.00
_cell.angle_gamma   90.00
#
_symmetry.space_group_name_H-M   'P 1'
#
loop_
_entity.id
_entity.type
_entity.pdbx_description
1 polymer ?
#
loop_
_entity_poly.entity_id
_entity_poly.type
_entity_poly.pdbx_seq_one_letter_code
_entity_poly.pdbx_strand_id
1 'polypeptide(L)'
;MQCPNCGTQINENNSAEYKPISMWGYFGYEILFSIPIIGFVLLIIFSFGGTPNKNLRNFARSYFCFVILLVAVGIIIAVLFGGSLAAMSASQGMY
;
A
#
# COMPACT_ATOMS: atom_id res chain seq x y z
N MET A 1 -29.56 -0.70 14.12
CA MET A 1 -30.12 0.68 14.15
C MET A 1 -30.83 0.91 12.80
N GLN A 2 -32.09 1.33 12.74
CA GLN A 2 -32.74 1.58 11.43
C GLN A 2 -32.44 2.99 10.94
N CYS A 3 -32.12 3.13 9.65
CA CYS A 3 -31.95 4.44 9.03
C CYS A 3 -33.34 5.09 8.85
N PRO A 4 -33.59 6.28 9.44
CA PRO A 4 -34.93 6.89 9.48
C PRO A 4 -35.47 7.33 8.11
N ASN A 5 -34.64 7.33 7.06
CA ASN A 5 -35.02 7.81 5.72
C ASN A 5 -35.08 6.72 4.63
N CYS A 6 -34.68 5.48 4.90
CA CYS A 6 -34.70 4.43 3.86
C CYS A 6 -35.19 3.06 4.33
N GLY A 7 -35.53 2.89 5.61
CA GLY A 7 -36.12 1.65 6.12
C GLY A 7 -35.20 0.41 6.04
N THR A 8 -33.94 0.58 5.62
CA THR A 8 -32.99 -0.53 5.58
C THR A 8 -32.52 -0.85 6.99
N GLN A 9 -32.56 -2.13 7.32
CA GLN A 9 -31.93 -2.65 8.52
C GLN A 9 -30.42 -2.45 8.35
N ILE A 10 -29.80 -1.52 9.10
CA ILE A 10 -28.34 -1.53 9.16
C ILE A 10 -27.96 -2.75 9.99
N ASN A 11 -27.63 -3.82 9.27
CA ASN A 11 -27.12 -5.04 9.88
C ASN A 11 -25.89 -4.65 10.70
N GLU A 12 -25.93 -4.86 12.01
CA GLU A 12 -24.87 -4.46 12.95
C GLU A 12 -23.51 -5.09 12.58
N ASN A 13 -23.55 -6.21 11.85
CA ASN A 13 -22.40 -6.86 11.23
C ASN A 13 -21.64 -5.95 10.24
N ASN A 14 -22.31 -5.06 9.51
CA ASN A 14 -21.66 -4.08 8.63
C ASN A 14 -20.92 -2.97 9.40
N SER A 15 -21.34 -2.70 10.63
CA SER A 15 -20.76 -1.63 11.46
C SER A 15 -19.33 -1.96 11.89
N ALA A 16 -19.04 -3.23 12.17
CA ALA A 16 -17.69 -3.70 12.50
C ALA A 16 -16.76 -3.72 11.27
N GLU A 17 -17.31 -4.10 10.12
CA GLU A 17 -16.60 -4.18 8.83
C GLU A 17 -16.17 -2.80 8.30
N TYR A 18 -17.00 -1.76 8.52
CA TYR A 18 -16.74 -0.39 8.10
C TYR A 18 -16.20 0.51 9.21
N LYS A 19 -15.73 -0.07 10.31
CA LYS A 19 -15.20 0.72 11.42
C LYS A 19 -14.07 1.64 10.94
N PRO A 20 -14.18 2.97 11.11
CA PRO A 20 -13.17 3.90 10.66
C PRO A 20 -11.87 3.68 11.45
N ILE A 21 -10.76 3.76 10.73
CA ILE A 21 -9.41 3.75 11.32
C ILE A 21 -9.10 5.17 11.79
N SER A 22 -8.48 5.30 12.97
CA SER A 22 -8.02 6.60 13.47
C SER A 22 -6.85 7.12 12.62
N MET A 23 -6.62 8.43 12.63
CA MET A 23 -5.46 9.03 11.92
C MET A 23 -4.13 8.38 12.34
N TRP A 24 -3.93 8.15 13.64
CA TRP A 24 -2.77 7.44 14.17
C TRP A 24 -2.68 5.98 13.73
N GLY A 25 -3.82 5.33 13.47
CA GLY A 25 -3.85 4.00 12.89
C GLY A 25 -3.25 3.98 11.49
N TYR A 26 -3.66 4.91 10.61
CA TYR A 26 -3.07 5.04 9.27
C TYR A 26 -1.56 5.27 9.34
N PHE A 27 -1.13 6.21 10.19
CA PHE A 27 0.30 6.50 10.38
C PHE A 27 1.09 5.27 10.88
N GLY A 28 0.53 4.52 11.84
CA GLY A 28 1.14 3.28 12.34
C GLY A 28 1.24 2.20 11.25
N TYR A 29 0.22 2.06 10.40
CA TYR A 29 0.26 1.12 9.28
C TYR A 29 1.25 1.55 8.19
N GLU A 30 1.42 2.85 7.93
CA GLU A 30 2.46 3.33 7.01
C GLU A 30 3.86 2.98 7.50
N ILE A 31 4.15 3.19 8.79
CA ILE A 31 5.42 2.77 9.39
C ILE A 31 5.57 1.25 9.30
N LEU A 32 4.52 0.50 9.62
CA LEU A 32 4.56 -0.96 9.58
C LEU A 32 4.83 -1.49 8.17
N PHE A 33 4.20 -0.92 7.15
CA PHE A 33 4.38 -1.29 5.75
C PHE A 33 5.72 -0.79 5.17
N SER A 34 6.34 0.23 5.76
CA SER A 34 7.70 0.66 5.39
C SER A 34 8.77 -0.39 5.74
N ILE A 35 8.48 -1.32 6.64
CA ILE A 35 9.42 -2.38 7.03
C ILE A 35 9.48 -3.43 5.91
N PRO A 36 10.64 -3.70 5.29
CA PRO A 36 10.71 -4.44 4.03
C PRO A 36 10.27 -5.89 4.12
N ILE A 37 10.57 -6.60 5.22
CA ILE A 37 10.21 -8.02 5.36
C ILE A 37 8.83 -8.16 6.02
N ILE A 38 8.70 -7.65 7.25
CA ILE A 38 7.49 -7.82 8.06
C ILE A 38 6.32 -7.03 7.47
N GLY A 39 6.57 -5.80 7.03
CA GLY A 39 5.57 -4.95 6.40
C GLY A 39 5.04 -5.55 5.10
N PHE A 40 5.93 -6.10 4.26
CA PHE A 40 5.53 -6.73 3.00
C PHE A 40 4.65 -7.97 3.21
N VAL A 41 4.99 -8.84 4.17
CA VAL A 41 4.16 -10.01 4.52
C VAL A 41 2.78 -9.58 5.02
N LEU A 42 2.71 -8.61 5.95
CA LEU A 42 1.44 -8.12 6.48
C LEU A 42 0.59 -7.42 5.42
N LEU A 43 1.23 -6.69 4.50
CA LEU A 43 0.57 -6.02 3.39
C LEU A 43 -0.06 -7.02 2.41
N ILE A 44 0.61 -8.13 2.10
CA ILE A 44 0.04 -9.25 1.35
C ILE A 44 -1.16 -9.85 2.09
N ILE A 45 -1.00 -10.18 3.37
CA ILE A 45 -2.08 -10.78 4.18
C ILE A 45 -3.32 -9.86 4.20
N PHE A 46 -3.14 -8.57 4.47
CA PHE A 46 -4.25 -7.62 4.55
C PHE A 46 -4.87 -7.30 3.19
N SER A 47 -4.10 -7.29 2.10
CA SER A 47 -4.63 -7.05 0.75
C SER A 47 -5.51 -8.20 0.25
N PHE A 48 -5.14 -9.45 0.53
CA PHE A 48 -5.91 -10.65 0.13
C PHE A 48 -7.08 -11.00 1.05
N GLY A 49 -7.25 -10.31 2.18
CA GLY A 49 -8.45 -10.43 3.02
C GLY A 49 -8.22 -10.97 4.43
N GLY A 50 -6.98 -10.93 4.95
CA GLY A 50 -6.67 -11.27 6.34
C GLY A 50 -7.21 -10.28 7.39
N THR A 51 -8.10 -9.36 7.01
CA THR A 51 -8.79 -8.46 7.94
C THR A 51 -10.28 -8.35 7.61
N PRO A 52 -11.16 -8.41 8.62
CA PRO A 52 -12.59 -8.17 8.44
C PRO A 52 -12.90 -6.69 8.18
N ASN A 53 -11.97 -5.76 8.43
CA ASN A 53 -12.20 -4.34 8.20
C ASN A 53 -11.93 -3.97 6.73
N LYS A 54 -12.97 -3.50 6.02
CA LYS A 54 -12.87 -3.10 4.60
C LYS A 54 -11.98 -1.89 4.38
N ASN A 55 -11.98 -0.92 5.29
CA ASN A 55 -11.17 0.29 5.18
C ASN A 55 -9.68 -0.08 5.21
N LEU A 56 -9.28 -0.96 6.13
CA LEU A 56 -7.89 -1.44 6.22
C LEU A 56 -7.49 -2.22 4.98
N ARG A 57 -8.38 -3.08 4.49
CA ARG A 57 -8.14 -3.87 3.28
C ARG A 57 -7.96 -3.00 2.04
N ASN A 58 -8.80 -1.98 1.88
CA ASN A 58 -8.69 -1.07 0.75
C ASN A 58 -7.37 -0.27 0.83
N PHE A 59 -7.00 0.17 2.03
CA PHE A 59 -5.72 0.83 2.28
C PHE A 59 -4.51 -0.06 1.95
N ALA A 60 -4.51 -1.31 2.39
CA ALA A 60 -3.44 -2.27 2.07
C ALA A 60 -3.34 -2.53 0.55
N ARG A 61 -4.46 -2.58 -0.17
CA ARG A 61 -4.49 -2.75 -1.64
C ARG A 61 -3.95 -1.54 -2.39
N SER A 62 -4.31 -0.32 -1.97
CA SER A 62 -3.74 0.88 -2.59
C SER A 62 -2.24 0.98 -2.35
N TYR A 63 -1.76 0.61 -1.15
CA TYR A 63 -0.33 0.58 -0.84
C TYR A 63 0.40 -0.49 -1.65
N PHE A 64 -0.19 -1.67 -1.83
CA PHE A 64 0.35 -2.71 -2.72
C PHE A 64 0.50 -2.23 -4.16
N CYS A 65 -0.55 -1.62 -4.73
CA CYS A 65 -0.49 -1.05 -6.06
C CYS A 65 0.56 0.06 -6.16
N PHE A 66 0.71 0.90 -5.13
CA PHE A 66 1.72 1.95 -5.11
C PHE A 66 3.15 1.39 -5.11
N VAL A 67 3.41 0.32 -4.35
CA VAL A 67 4.72 -0.38 -4.38
C VAL A 67 5.01 -0.94 -5.77
N ILE A 68 4.03 -1.56 -6.43
CA ILE A 68 4.17 -2.05 -7.81
C ILE A 68 4.49 -0.90 -8.76
N LEU A 69 3.80 0.23 -8.63
CA LEU A 69 4.01 1.42 -9.45
C LEU A 69 5.45 1.94 -9.27
N LEU A 70 5.92 2.08 -8.03
CA LEU A 70 7.29 2.51 -7.74
C LEU A 70 8.34 1.59 -8.36
N VAL A 71 8.16 0.28 -8.27
CA VAL A 71 9.07 -0.70 -8.90
C VAL A 71 9.06 -0.55 -10.42
N ALA A 72 7.89 -0.44 -11.04
CA ALA A 72 7.76 -0.27 -12.48
C ALA A 72 8.44 1.02 -12.97
N VAL A 73 8.20 2.14 -12.30
CA VAL A 73 8.84 3.43 -12.63
C VAL A 73 10.34 3.37 -12.38
N GLY A 74 10.78 2.75 -11.28
CA GLY A 74 12.20 2.56 -10.98
C GLY A 74 12.93 1.76 -12.06
N ILE A 75 12.30 0.70 -12.59
CA ILE A 75 12.84 -0.08 -13.72
C ILE A 75 12.93 0.79 -14.97
N ILE A 76 11.89 1.56 -15.30
CA ILE A 76 11.91 2.46 -16.47
C ILE A 76 13.06 3.46 -16.36
N ILE A 77 13.22 4.11 -15.20
CA ILE A 77 14.31 5.06 -14.96
C ILE A 77 15.68 4.35 -15.07
N ALA A 78 15.82 3.16 -14.47
CA ALA A 78 17.06 2.39 -14.54
C ALA A 78 17.42 1.97 -15.98
N VAL A 79 16.45 1.64 -16.83
CA VAL A 79 16.70 1.33 -18.25
C VAL A 79 17.10 2.59 -19.03
N LEU A 80 16.42 3.72 -18.80
CA LEU A 80 16.66 4.96 -19.52
C LEU A 80 17.97 5.66 -19.11
N PHE A 81 18.33 5.59 -17.82
CA PHE A 81 19.44 6.36 -17.24
C PHE A 81 20.55 5.50 -16.60
N GLY A 82 20.32 4.20 -16.37
CA GLY A 82 21.33 3.31 -15.79
C GLY A 82 22.51 3.04 -16.74
N GLY A 83 22.26 3.00 -18.05
CA GLY A 83 23.32 2.88 -19.06
C GLY A 83 24.21 4.12 -19.17
N SER A 84 23.63 5.32 -19.02
CA SER A 84 24.37 6.58 -19.10
C SER A 84 25.21 6.85 -17.86
N LEU A 85 24.76 6.48 -16.66
CA LEU A 85 25.58 6.59 -15.44
C LEU A 85 26.77 5.61 -15.45
N ALA A 86 26.59 4.38 -15.95
CA ALA A 86 27.67 3.41 -16.12
C ALA A 86 28.67 3.81 -17.22
N ALA A 87 28.20 4.43 -18.31
CA ALA A 87 29.07 4.98 -19.34
C ALA A 87 29.90 6.17 -18.82
N MET A 88 29.31 7.01 -17.96
CA MET A 88 29.98 8.16 -17.36
C MET A 88 31.00 7.76 -16.29
N SER A 89 30.79 6.65 -15.57
CA SER A 89 31.80 6.10 -14.66
C SER A 89 32.95 5.38 -15.39
N ALA A 90 32.67 4.73 -16.52
CA ALA A 90 33.70 4.12 -17.38
C ALA A 90 34.62 5.16 -18.03
N SER A 91 34.12 6.36 -18.36
CA SER A 91 34.97 7.43 -18.89
C SER A 91 35.97 7.93 -17.84
N GLN A 92 35.60 7.96 -16.55
CA GLN A 92 36.43 8.47 -15.44
C GLN A 92 37.63 7.58 -15.07
N GLY A 93 37.65 6.32 -15.53
CA GLY A 93 38.77 5.41 -15.35
C GLY A 93 39.75 5.34 -16.53
N MET A 94 39.53 6.13 -17.58
CA MET A 94 40.39 6.16 -18.79
C MET A 94 41.28 7.42 -18.90
N TYR A 95 41.40 8.22 -17.84
CA TYR A 95 42.38 9.30 -17.69
C TYR A 95 43.16 9.17 -16.38
#